data_AF-A0A524PV47-F1
#
_entry.id   AF-A0A524PV47-F1
#
_cell.length_a   1.000
_cell.length_b   1.000
_cell.length_c   1.000
_cell.angle_alpha   90.00
_cell.angle_beta   90.00
_cell.angle_gamma   90.00
#
_symmetry.space_group_name_H-M   'P 1'
#
loop_
_entity.id
_entity.type
_entity.pdbx_description
1 polymer ?
#
loop_
_entity_poly.entity_id
_entity_poly.type
_entity_poly.pdbx_seq_one_letter_code
_entity_poly.pdbx_strand_id
1 'polypeptide(L)'
;SEIAGQKAVQTLSTKDISNFKLRKNMPIGLMTTLRTDKMFEFLERLISVALPRIRDFKGISNKFDGRGNYTLGITEQIIFPEIDIDKVMKIMGLQITFVTSAKTDEEALALLKRFGLPFKHAKN
;
A
#
# COMPACT_ATOMS: atom_id res chain seq x y z
N SER A 1 -4.59 13.37 0.85
CA SER A 1 -4.61 13.58 2.31
C SER A 1 -5.71 12.75 2.95
N GLU A 2 -6.87 12.62 2.30
CA GLU A 2 -8.05 11.89 2.78
C GLU A 2 -7.72 10.46 3.26
N ILE A 3 -6.96 9.69 2.47
CA ILE A 3 -6.55 8.34 2.89
C ILE A 3 -5.53 8.39 4.03
N ALA A 4 -4.35 8.98 3.83
CA ALA A 4 -3.23 8.81 4.76
C ALA A 4 -3.19 9.80 5.95
N GLY A 5 -4.11 10.77 6.04
CA GLY A 5 -4.06 11.84 7.06
C GLY A 5 -2.82 12.74 6.96
N GLN A 6 -2.10 12.67 5.84
CA GLN A 6 -0.86 13.39 5.58
C GLN A 6 -0.80 13.85 4.13
N LYS A 7 -0.19 15.03 3.91
CA LYS A 7 0.04 15.55 2.56
C LYS A 7 1.13 14.70 1.88
N ALA A 8 0.81 14.15 0.71
CA ALA A 8 1.77 13.39 -0.08
C ALA A 8 2.84 14.32 -0.67
N VAL A 9 4.04 13.78 -0.81
CA VAL A 9 5.17 14.41 -1.49
C VAL A 9 5.14 13.98 -2.96
N GLN A 10 5.34 14.94 -3.87
CA GLN A 10 5.50 14.66 -5.28
C GLN A 10 6.86 14.01 -5.54
N THR A 11 6.87 12.85 -6.19
CA THR A 11 8.10 12.20 -6.62
C THR A 11 8.48 12.71 -8.00
N LEU A 12 9.71 13.20 -8.11
CA LEU A 12 10.27 13.71 -9.35
C LEU A 12 11.10 12.63 -10.05
N SER A 13 11.08 12.62 -11.37
CA SER A 13 11.96 11.79 -12.18
C SER A 13 13.43 12.19 -11.97
N THR A 14 14.27 11.18 -11.75
CA THR A 14 15.72 11.37 -11.59
C THR A 14 16.47 11.33 -12.92
N LYS A 15 15.89 10.67 -13.93
CA LYS A 15 16.50 10.42 -15.25
C LYS A 15 15.56 10.83 -16.37
N ASP A 16 16.15 11.24 -17.49
CA ASP A 16 15.47 11.43 -18.77
C ASP A 16 15.33 10.07 -19.48
N ILE A 17 14.12 9.68 -19.85
CA ILE A 17 13.85 8.44 -20.58
C ILE A 17 12.85 8.72 -21.70
N SER A 18 13.35 8.84 -22.93
CA SER A 18 12.57 9.23 -24.10
C SER A 18 11.39 8.30 -24.40
N ASN A 19 11.54 6.99 -24.21
CA ASN A 19 10.47 6.01 -24.45
C ASN A 19 9.22 6.25 -23.58
N PHE A 20 9.41 6.73 -22.35
CA PHE A 20 8.32 7.10 -21.44
C PHE A 20 7.95 8.58 -21.53
N LYS A 21 8.56 9.33 -22.46
CA LYS A 21 8.43 10.80 -22.58
C LYS A 21 8.74 11.53 -21.27
N LEU A 22 9.64 10.97 -20.47
CA LEU A 22 10.05 11.53 -19.18
C LEU A 22 11.27 12.42 -19.35
N ARG A 23 11.20 13.63 -18.79
CA ARG A 23 12.38 14.49 -18.56
C ARG A 23 12.71 14.54 -17.08
N LYS A 24 13.95 14.88 -16.72
CA LYS A 24 14.45 15.06 -15.35
C LYS A 24 13.64 16.14 -14.62
N ASN A 25 13.40 15.93 -13.33
CA ASN A 25 12.60 16.80 -12.45
C ASN A 25 11.13 16.95 -12.84
N MET A 26 10.59 16.06 -13.69
CA MET A 26 9.15 16.00 -13.94
C MET A 26 8.43 15.26 -12.82
N PRO A 27 7.26 15.72 -12.36
CA PRO A 27 6.46 14.99 -11.39
C PRO A 27 5.88 13.72 -12.02
N ILE A 28 6.15 12.57 -11.41
CA ILE A 28 5.72 11.25 -11.92
C ILE A 28 4.78 10.51 -10.98
N GLY A 29 4.74 10.88 -9.70
CA GLY A 29 3.95 10.16 -8.72
C GLY A 29 3.81 10.90 -7.40
N LEU A 30 3.16 10.22 -6.47
CA LEU A 30 2.91 10.70 -5.12
C LEU A 30 3.35 9.63 -4.13
N MET A 31 4.03 10.06 -3.07
CA MET A 31 4.47 9.18 -1.99
C MET A 31 4.13 9.81 -0.63
N THR A 32 3.79 8.98 0.34
CA THR A 32 3.71 9.39 1.74
C THR A 32 4.37 8.33 2.60
N THR A 33 5.05 8.77 3.65
CA THR A 33 5.62 7.87 4.66
C THR A 33 4.91 8.14 5.97
N LEU A 34 4.27 7.11 6.50
CA LEU A 34 3.61 7.13 7.80
C LEU A 34 4.55 6.50 8.83
N ARG A 35 4.63 7.10 10.01
CA ARG A 35 5.46 6.62 11.14
C ARG A 35 4.67 6.73 12.43
N THR A 36 5.03 5.91 13.41
CA THR A 36 4.47 5.93 14.78
C THR A 36 2.94 5.81 14.73
N ASP A 37 2.20 6.69 15.42
CA ASP A 37 0.75 6.55 15.63
C ASP A 37 -0.04 6.53 14.31
N LYS A 38 0.29 7.44 13.38
CA LYS A 38 -0.38 7.51 12.07
C LYS A 38 -0.21 6.23 11.25
N MET A 39 0.89 5.51 11.43
CA MET A 39 1.13 4.24 10.75
C MET A 39 0.18 3.16 11.29
N PHE A 40 0.06 3.06 12.62
CA PHE A 40 -0.81 2.06 13.26
C PHE A 40 -2.28 2.35 12.99
N GLU A 41 -2.71 3.61 13.05
CA GLU A 41 -4.08 4.02 12.70
C GLU A 41 -4.42 3.69 11.24
N PHE A 42 -3.50 3.96 10.31
CA PHE A 42 -3.68 3.59 8.91
C PHE A 42 -3.75 2.07 8.73
N LEU A 43 -2.89 1.32 9.42
CA LEU A 43 -2.88 -0.14 9.37
C LEU A 43 -4.19 -0.74 9.87
N GLU A 44 -4.70 -0.26 11.01
CA GLU A 44 -5.97 -0.71 11.57
C GLU A 44 -7.13 -0.46 10.61
N ARG A 45 -7.22 0.76 10.07
CA ARG A 45 -8.25 1.11 9.09
C ARG A 45 -8.11 0.31 7.79
N LEU A 46 -6.89 0.06 7.33
CA LEU A 46 -6.64 -0.76 6.15
C LEU A 46 -7.21 -2.17 6.36
N ILE A 47 -6.92 -2.79 7.49
CA ILE A 47 -7.35 -4.15 7.81
C ILE A 47 -8.85 -4.23 8.06
N SER A 48 -9.38 -3.34 8.90
CA SER A 48 -10.76 -3.43 9.39
C SER A 48 -11.79 -2.87 8.41
N VAL A 49 -11.40 -1.91 7.56
CA VAL A 49 -12.35 -1.17 6.72
C VAL A 49 -12.06 -1.32 5.23
N ALA A 50 -10.81 -1.11 4.79
CA ALA A 50 -10.51 -1.06 3.37
C ALA A 50 -10.40 -2.45 2.71
N LEU A 51 -9.66 -3.39 3.31
CA LEU A 51 -9.49 -4.73 2.74
C LEU A 51 -10.81 -5.51 2.57
N PRO A 52 -11.76 -5.50 3.53
CA PRO A 52 -13.04 -6.18 3.37
C PRO A 52 -13.92 -5.62 2.25
N ARG A 53 -13.69 -4.38 1.81
CA ARG A 53 -14.41 -3.75 0.70
C ARG A 53 -13.91 -4.17 -0.68
N ILE A 54 -12.79 -4.90 -0.75
CA ILE A 54 -12.30 -5.46 -2.01
C ILE A 54 -13.29 -6.54 -2.47
N ARG A 55 -13.82 -6.39 -3.69
CA ARG A 55 -14.70 -7.40 -4.30
C ARG A 55 -13.94 -8.72 -4.46
N ASP A 56 -14.58 -9.83 -4.09
CA ASP A 56 -14.00 -11.18 -4.14
C ASP A 56 -12.67 -11.34 -3.38
N PHE A 57 -12.53 -10.64 -2.25
CA PHE A 57 -11.33 -10.70 -1.44
C PHE A 57 -11.09 -12.10 -0.84
N LYS A 58 -10.05 -12.77 -1.34
CA LYS A 58 -9.62 -14.11 -0.86
C LYS A 58 -8.45 -14.06 0.13
N GLY A 59 -8.03 -12.85 0.52
CA GLY A 59 -6.79 -12.61 1.26
C GLY A 59 -5.65 -12.10 0.38
N ILE A 60 -4.59 -11.61 1.03
CA ILE A 60 -3.39 -11.09 0.39
C ILE A 60 -2.33 -12.18 0.18
N SER A 61 -1.43 -12.02 -0.79
CA SER A 61 -0.36 -12.99 -1.05
C SER A 61 0.68 -12.96 0.07
N ASN A 62 1.30 -14.10 0.35
CA ASN A 62 2.42 -14.22 1.29
C ASN A 62 3.78 -14.01 0.60
N LYS A 63 3.84 -13.16 -0.44
CA LYS A 63 5.09 -12.89 -1.17
C LYS A 63 5.80 -11.68 -0.57
N PHE A 64 6.92 -11.94 0.11
CA PHE A 64 7.81 -10.95 0.70
C PHE A 64 9.02 -10.73 -0.21
N ASP A 65 9.89 -9.79 0.16
CA ASP A 65 11.09 -9.42 -0.60
C ASP A 65 12.36 -10.22 -0.23
N GLY A 66 12.26 -11.20 0.68
CA GLY A 66 13.40 -11.98 1.17
C GLY A 66 14.15 -11.31 2.33
N ARG A 67 13.75 -10.09 2.75
CA ARG A 67 14.39 -9.31 3.80
C ARG A 67 13.37 -8.80 4.83
N GLY A 68 12.22 -9.47 4.94
CA GLY A 68 11.19 -9.13 5.91
C GLY A 68 10.36 -7.90 5.56
N ASN A 69 10.45 -7.36 4.34
CA ASN A 69 9.52 -6.31 3.88
C ASN A 69 8.40 -6.92 3.04
N TYR A 70 7.23 -6.31 3.16
CA TYR A 70 6.04 -6.75 2.44
C TYR A 70 5.49 -5.62 1.60
N THR A 71 5.15 -5.91 0.34
CA THR A 71 4.51 -4.94 -0.55
C THR A 71 3.16 -5.46 -1.00
N LEU A 72 2.12 -4.69 -0.70
CA LEU A 72 0.75 -4.92 -1.11
C LEU A 72 0.39 -3.98 -2.25
N GLY A 73 -0.03 -4.56 -3.38
CA GLY A 73 -0.64 -3.82 -4.47
C GLY A 73 -2.16 -3.79 -4.34
N ILE A 74 -2.75 -2.60 -4.40
CA ILE A 74 -4.19 -2.37 -4.47
C ILE A 74 -4.50 -1.81 -5.85
N THR A 75 -5.44 -2.44 -6.56
CA THR A 75 -5.80 -2.02 -7.92
C THR A 75 -6.68 -0.78 -7.93
N GLU A 76 -7.52 -0.60 -6.91
CA GLU A 76 -8.53 0.46 -6.87
C GLU A 76 -8.49 1.20 -5.53
N GLN A 77 -8.27 2.50 -5.57
CA GLN A 77 -8.23 3.36 -4.38
C GLN A 77 -9.61 3.58 -3.72
N ILE A 78 -10.71 3.22 -4.41
CA ILE A 78 -12.09 3.39 -3.93
C ILE A 78 -12.46 2.46 -2.76
N ILE A 79 -11.56 1.54 -2.39
CA ILE A 79 -11.75 0.68 -1.22
C ILE A 79 -11.71 1.46 0.09
N PHE A 80 -11.12 2.66 0.10
CA PHE A 80 -11.08 3.54 1.25
C PHE A 80 -12.40 4.34 1.36
N PRO A 81 -13.12 4.28 2.49
CA PRO A 81 -14.36 5.05 2.70
C PRO A 81 -14.18 6.57 2.59
N GLU A 82 -12.97 7.07 2.82
CA GLU A 82 -12.67 8.49 2.77
C GLU A 82 -12.71 9.04 1.34
N ILE A 83 -12.66 8.17 0.33
CA ILE A 83 -12.73 8.56 -1.07
C ILE A 83 -14.19 8.66 -1.50
N ASP A 84 -14.56 9.87 -1.92
CA ASP A 84 -15.84 10.14 -2.57
C ASP A 84 -15.80 9.63 -4.02
N ILE A 85 -16.50 8.53 -4.27
CA ILE A 85 -16.51 7.83 -5.56
C ILE A 85 -17.00 8.75 -6.69
N ASP A 86 -17.94 9.66 -6.41
CA ASP A 86 -18.52 10.56 -7.41
C ASP A 86 -17.52 11.62 -7.88
N LYS A 87 -16.51 11.93 -7.06
CA LYS A 87 -15.43 12.86 -7.40
C LYS A 87 -14.24 12.18 -8.07
N VAL A 88 -14.19 10.85 -8.12
CA VAL A 88 -13.09 10.11 -8.73
C VAL A 88 -13.26 10.07 -10.24
N MET A 89 -12.46 10.86 -10.96
CA MET A 89 -12.44 10.84 -12.42
C MET A 89 -11.85 9.55 -13.01
N LYS A 90 -10.86 8.95 -12.32
CA LYS A 90 -10.15 7.74 -12.77
C LYS A 90 -9.77 6.86 -11.59
N ILE A 91 -9.95 5.57 -11.77
CA ILE A 91 -9.45 4.56 -10.83
C ILE A 91 -7.92 4.47 -10.98
N MET A 92 -7.23 4.56 -9.86
CA MET A 92 -5.78 4.52 -9.73
C MET A 92 -5.39 3.42 -8.75
N GLY A 93 -4.34 2.68 -9.10
CA GLY A 93 -3.73 1.74 -8.17
C GLY A 93 -2.93 2.44 -7.08
N LEU A 94 -2.74 1.73 -5.97
CA LEU A 94 -1.90 2.12 -4.85
C LEU A 94 -0.96 0.98 -4.51
N GLN A 95 0.28 1.31 -4.15
CA GLN A 95 1.22 0.35 -3.55
C GLN A 95 1.50 0.76 -2.11
N ILE A 96 1.41 -0.20 -1.21
CA ILE A 96 1.69 -0.03 0.22
C ILE A 96 2.83 -0.97 0.57
N THR A 97 3.93 -0.42 1.07
CA THR A 97 5.09 -1.21 1.52
C THR A 97 5.21 -1.11 3.04
N PHE A 98 5.18 -2.26 3.69
CA PHE A 98 5.44 -2.43 5.11
C PHE A 98 6.92 -2.76 5.27
N VAL A 99 7.64 -1.84 5.92
CA VAL A 99 9.04 -2.01 6.27
C VAL A 99 9.10 -2.46 7.72
N THR A 100 9.70 -3.61 7.98
CA THR A 100 9.82 -4.16 9.33
C THR A 100 11.28 -4.34 9.71
N SER A 101 11.53 -4.55 11.01
CA SER A 101 12.86 -4.89 11.51
C SER A 101 13.17 -6.39 11.45
N ALA A 102 12.24 -7.21 10.94
CA ALA A 102 12.42 -8.64 10.79
C ALA A 102 13.55 -8.93 9.81
N LYS A 103 14.32 -9.99 10.06
CA LYS A 103 15.43 -10.37 9.17
C LYS A 103 15.01 -11.43 8.15
N THR A 104 13.93 -12.15 8.45
CA THR A 104 13.40 -13.22 7.62
C THR A 104 11.94 -12.96 7.27
N ASP A 105 11.50 -13.53 6.15
CA ASP A 105 10.12 -13.41 5.69
C ASP A 105 9.14 -14.12 6.62
N GLU A 106 9.59 -15.18 7.31
CA GLU A 106 8.77 -15.92 8.27
C GLU A 106 8.43 -15.08 9.51
N GLU A 107 9.42 -14.38 10.05
CA GLU A 107 9.23 -13.42 11.16
C GLU A 107 8.29 -12.30 10.75
N ALA A 108 8.49 -11.72 9.57
CA ALA A 108 7.65 -10.64 9.05
C ALA A 108 6.21 -11.13 8.80
N LEU A 109 6.04 -12.32 8.22
CA LEU A 109 4.74 -12.94 8.01
C LEU A 109 4.02 -13.17 9.34
N ALA A 110 4.70 -13.73 10.34
CA ALA A 110 4.12 -13.99 11.66
C ALA A 110 3.70 -12.67 12.34
N LEU A 111 4.53 -11.63 12.25
CA LEU A 111 4.23 -10.30 12.78
C LEU A 111 2.99 -9.70 12.12
N LEU A 112 2.97 -9.63 10.78
CA LEU A 112 1.86 -9.06 10.04
C LEU A 112 0.56 -9.85 10.22
N LYS A 113 0.63 -11.19 10.33
CA LYS A 113 -0.51 -12.03 10.69
C LYS A 113 -1.07 -11.67 12.07
N ARG A 114 -0.21 -11.44 13.07
CA ARG A 114 -0.64 -11.04 14.42
C ARG A 114 -1.25 -9.65 14.45
N PHE A 115 -0.80 -8.74 13.58
CA PHE A 115 -1.47 -7.45 13.38
C PHE A 115 -2.84 -7.56 12.70
N GLY A 116 -3.22 -8.74 12.19
CA GLY A 116 -4.54 -8.99 11.62
C GLY A 116 -4.59 -8.93 10.09
N LEU A 117 -3.44 -8.86 9.39
CA LEU A 117 -3.44 -8.90 7.93
C LEU A 117 -3.96 -10.25 7.43
N PRO A 118 -5.01 -10.26 6.59
CA PRO A 118 -5.65 -11.48 6.12
C PRO A 118 -4.87 -12.09 4.96
N PHE A 119 -3.82 -12.84 5.25
CA PHE A 119 -3.08 -13.61 4.24
C PHE A 119 -3.93 -14.77 3.71
N LYS A 120 -3.81 -15.09 2.42
CA LYS A 120 -4.36 -16.32 1.85
C LYS A 120 -3.83 -17.50 2.66
N HIS A 121 -4.72 -18.24 3.31
CA HIS A 121 -4.35 -19.55 3.81
C HIS A 121 -3.97 -20.41 2.60
N ALA A 122 -2.72 -20.88 2.57
CA ALA A 122 -2.42 -22.08 1.79
C ALA A 122 -3.33 -23.15 2.38
N LYS A 123 -4.43 -23.47 1.69
CA LYS A 123 -5.14 -24.72 1.97
C LYS A 123 -4.12 -25.84 1.75
N ASN A 124 -3.91 -26.63 2.80
CA ASN A 124 -3.40 -27.99 2.67
C ASN A 124 -4.18 -28.76 1.60
#